data_AF-A0AAE3XHL8-F1
#
_entry.id   AF-A0AAE3XHL8-F1
#
_cell.length_a   1.000
_cell.length_b   1.000
_cell.length_c   1.000
_cell.angle_alpha   90.00
_cell.angle_beta   90.00
_cell.angle_gamma   90.00
#
_symmetry.space_group_name_H-M   'P 1'
#
loop_
_entity.id
_entity.type
_entity.pdbx_description
1 polymer ?
#
loop_
_entity_poly.entity_id
_entity_poly.type
_entity_poly.pdbx_seq_one_letter_code
_entity_poly.pdbx_strand_id
1 'polypeptide(L)' 'MIKYRKQNPLEPEKDAEVTVNLTPLLFFAVGFVMIRALLRTIRRN' A
#
# COMPACT_ATOMS: atom_id res chain seq x y z
N MET A 1 21.09 -12.50 31.86
CA MET A 1 20.33 -13.76 31.96
C MET A 1 19.10 -13.63 31.07
N ILE A 2 19.13 -14.23 29.88
CA ILE A 2 18.12 -14.02 28.83
C ILE A 2 16.96 -15.00 29.09
N LYS A 3 15.76 -14.47 29.30
CA LYS A 3 14.53 -15.27 29.51
C LYS A 3 13.95 -15.65 28.15
N TYR A 4 13.94 -16.94 27.82
CA TYR A 4 13.26 -17.45 26.64
C TYR A 4 11.76 -17.59 26.93
N ARG A 5 10.94 -16.80 26.23
CA ARG A 5 9.48 -16.97 26.22
C ARG A 5 9.18 -18.17 25.33
N LYS A 6 8.59 -19.24 25.88
CA LYS A 6 8.17 -20.41 25.09
C LYS A 6 7.17 -19.96 24.02
N GLN A 7 7.58 -20.03 22.75
CA GLN A 7 6.70 -19.89 21.60
C GLN A 7 5.92 -21.20 21.45
N ASN A 8 4.59 -21.14 21.46
CA ASN A 8 3.72 -22.30 21.33
C ASN A 8 3.73 -22.77 19.86
N PRO A 9 4.12 -24.02 19.53
CA PRO A 9 4.21 -24.48 18.13
C PRO A 9 2.86 -24.70 17.44
N LEU A 10 1.75 -24.73 18.20
CA LEU A 10 0.42 -25.08 17.69
C LEU A 10 -0.35 -23.89 17.11
N GLU A 11 0.09 -22.66 17.37
CA GLU A 11 -0.47 -21.44 16.81
C GLU A 11 0.69 -20.54 16.32
N PRO A 12 1.16 -20.74 15.08
CA PRO A 12 1.98 -19.73 14.43
C PRO A 12 1.05 -18.54 14.16
N GLU A 13 0.88 -17.65 15.13
CA GLU A 13 0.14 -16.41 14.94
C GLU A 13 0.86 -15.54 13.90
N LYS A 14 0.51 -15.75 12.62
CA LYS A 14 0.55 -14.76 11.55
C LYS A 14 1.92 -14.16 11.20
N ASP A 15 2.96 -14.97 11.04
CA ASP A 15 4.27 -14.47 10.58
C ASP A 15 4.34 -14.03 9.10
N ALA A 16 3.27 -14.09 8.30
CA ALA A 16 3.33 -13.62 6.91
C ALA A 16 1.96 -13.28 6.27
N GLU A 17 1.18 -12.38 6.86
CA GLU A 17 0.16 -11.67 6.07
C GLU A 17 0.86 -10.61 5.20
N VAL A 18 1.25 -10.99 3.98
CA VAL A 18 1.78 -10.07 2.99
C VAL A 18 0.70 -9.04 2.65
N THR A 19 0.72 -7.93 3.38
CA THR A 19 -0.25 -6.86 3.23
C THR A 19 0.21 -5.94 2.12
N VAL A 20 -0.48 -6.01 0.97
CA VAL A 20 -0.17 -5.14 -0.17
C VAL A 20 -0.86 -3.79 0.03
N ASN A 21 -0.07 -2.74 0.26
CA ASN A 21 -0.60 -1.38 0.32
C ASN A 21 -0.78 -0.80 -1.09
N LEU A 22 -2.02 -0.72 -1.57
CA LEU A 22 -2.38 -0.16 -2.88
C LEU A 22 -2.56 1.36 -2.88
N THR A 23 -2.56 2.00 -1.71
CA THR A 23 -2.75 3.45 -1.57
C THR A 23 -1.82 4.29 -2.45
N PRO A 24 -0.50 3.97 -2.57
CA PRO A 24 0.40 4.75 -3.44
C PRO A 24 -0.01 4.71 -4.91
N LEU A 25 -0.50 3.57 -5.39
CA LEU A 25 -0.94 3.41 -6.78
C LEU A 25 -2.22 4.23 -7.05
N LEU A 26 -3.12 4.28 -6.07
CA LEU A 26 -4.35 5.07 -6.17
C LEU A 26 -4.06 6.58 -6.23
N PHE A 27 -3.15 7.08 -5.39
CA PHE A 27 -2.72 8.48 -5.45
C PHE A 27 -2.11 8.83 -6.81
N PHE A 28 -1.27 7.95 -7.36
CA PHE A 28 -0.70 8.14 -8.68
C PHE A 28 -1.76 8.19 -9.78
N ALA A 29 -2.70 7.24 -9.76
CA ALA A 29 -3.78 7.18 -10.75
C ALA A 29 -4.65 8.44 -10.75
N VAL A 30 -5.05 8.92 -9.57
CA VAL A 30 -5.84 10.16 -9.44
C VAL A 30 -5.04 11.37 -9.91
N GLY A 31 -3.80 11.53 -9.45
CA GLY A 31 -2.94 12.64 -9.87
C GLY A 31 -2.72 12.68 -11.38
N PHE A 32 -2.47 11.52 -12.00
CA PHE A 32 -2.32 11.40 -13.45
C PHE A 32 -3.58 11.83 -14.20
N VAL A 33 -4.76 11.35 -13.78
CA VAL A 33 -6.04 11.72 -14.42
C VAL A 33 -6.30 13.22 -14.31
N MET A 34 -6.03 13.82 -13.14
CA MET A 34 -6.21 15.24 -12.91
C MET A 34 -5.31 16.09 -13.81
N ILE A 35 -4.00 15.79 -13.87
CA ILE A 35 -3.07 16.51 -14.75
C ILE A 35 -3.45 16.34 -16.22
N ARG A 36 -3.80 15.11 -16.63
CA ARG A 36 -4.22 14.83 -18.00
C ARG A 36 -5.48 15.62 -18.38
N ALA A 37 -6.46 15.72 -17.48
CA ALA A 37 -7.66 16.51 -17.69
C ALA A 37 -7.33 18.00 -17.82
N LEU A 38 -6.49 18.53 -16.93
CA LEU A 38 -6.06 19.93 -16.96
C LEU A 38 -5.37 20.29 -18.27
N LEU A 39 -4.40 19.49 -18.71
CA LEU A 39 -3.69 19.71 -19.97
C LEU A 39 -4.63 19.65 -21.18
N ARG A 40 -5.62 18.76 -21.14
CA ARG A 40 -6.62 18.66 -22.20
C ARG A 40 -7.53 19.88 -22.25
N THR A 41 -7.91 20.44 -21.09
CA THR A 41 -8.69 21.68 -21.00
C THR A 41 -7.90 22.85 -21.58
N ILE A 42 -6.63 23.00 -21.19
CA ILE A 42 -5.76 24.07 -21.70
C ILE A 42 -5.57 23.96 -23.22
N ARG A 43 -5.38 22.76 -23.76
CA ARG A 43 -5.17 22.55 -25.20
C ARG A 43 -6.45 22.74 -26.04
N ARG A 44 -7.64 22.65 -25.43
CA ARG A 44 -8.93 22.76 -26.14
C ARG A 44 -9.46 24.20 -26.15
N ASN A 45 -9.03 25.04 -25.21
CA ASN A 45 -9.21 26.49 -25.26
C ASN A 45 -8.11 27.16 -26.08
#